data_AF-A0A4T0DA58-F1
#
_entry.id   AF-A0A4T0DA58-F1
#
_cell.length_a   1.000
_cell.length_b   1.000
_cell.length_c   1.000
_cell.angle_alpha   90.00
_cell.angle_beta   90.00
_cell.angle_gamma   90.00
#
_symmetry.space_group_name_H-M   'P 1'
#
loop_
_entity.id
_entity.type
_entity.pdbx_description
1 polymer ?
#
loop_
_entity_poly.entity_id
_entity_poly.type
_entity_poly.pdbx_seq_one_letter_code
_entity_poly.pdbx_strand_id
1 'polypeptide(L)'
;MAIIPDVPYVSVDIVVDGRALPEYLDEDDHESLSSNSTIKYVECVSGSKFGIRVDLNGMEPWDLEGGDIVLEDYFLDGKWVDGAVKSFPLNRHHAISVRHAARHREGGTWKERDFMFADLVTTEDAISKTLKPDLKDLGTITVKLYYAELLEKRSSTSPTKTYDKDTLNE
;
A
#
# COMPACT_ATOMS: atom_id res chain seq x y z
N MET A 1 7.07 -12.57 0.53
CA MET A 1 5.67 -12.61 0.95
C MET A 1 5.54 -12.57 2.46
N ALA A 2 5.21 -11.37 2.96
CA ALA A 2 4.80 -11.14 4.33
C ALA A 2 3.35 -11.60 4.52
N ILE A 3 3.12 -12.51 5.46
CA ILE A 3 1.79 -13.06 5.79
C ILE A 3 1.54 -12.82 7.27
N ILE A 4 0.35 -12.33 7.60
CA ILE A 4 -0.07 -12.17 9.00
C ILE A 4 -0.62 -13.52 9.50
N PRO A 5 -0.09 -14.10 10.60
CA PRO A 5 -0.49 -15.43 11.08
C PRO A 5 -2.00 -15.58 11.31
N ASP A 6 -2.65 -14.60 11.93
CA ASP A 6 -4.09 -14.64 12.22
C ASP A 6 -4.96 -14.35 10.99
N VAL A 7 -4.37 -13.81 9.92
CA VAL A 7 -5.07 -13.45 8.69
C VAL A 7 -4.32 -14.02 7.48
N PRO A 8 -4.28 -15.36 7.32
CA PRO A 8 -3.39 -16.03 6.35
C PRO A 8 -3.77 -15.77 4.88
N TYR A 9 -4.96 -15.22 4.63
CA TYR A 9 -5.43 -14.84 3.28
C TYR A 9 -4.90 -13.49 2.81
N VAL A 10 -4.22 -12.77 3.69
CA VAL A 10 -3.56 -11.52 3.37
C VAL A 10 -2.09 -11.80 3.15
N SER A 11 -1.59 -11.33 2.00
CA SER A 11 -0.16 -11.23 1.79
C SER A 11 0.25 -9.90 1.20
N VAL A 12 1.47 -9.49 1.55
CA VAL A 12 2.11 -8.27 1.05
C VAL A 12 3.48 -8.62 0.49
N ASP A 13 3.78 -8.08 -0.69
CA ASP A 13 5.11 -8.13 -1.30
C ASP A 13 5.56 -6.73 -1.74
N ILE A 14 6.86 -6.48 -1.67
CA ILE A 14 7.48 -5.37 -2.38
C ILE A 14 7.92 -5.86 -3.77
N VAL A 15 7.49 -5.17 -4.82
CA VAL A 15 7.77 -5.58 -6.21
C VAL A 15 8.63 -4.55 -6.94
N VAL A 16 9.59 -5.01 -7.73
CA VAL A 16 10.40 -4.20 -8.67
C VAL A 16 10.26 -4.82 -10.05
N ASP A 17 9.93 -4.02 -11.06
CA ASP A 17 9.64 -4.49 -12.42
C ASP A 17 8.62 -5.65 -12.47
N GLY A 18 7.61 -5.59 -11.60
CA GLY A 18 6.55 -6.59 -11.48
C GLY A 18 6.94 -7.89 -10.78
N ARG A 19 8.19 -8.03 -10.32
CA ARG A 19 8.68 -9.21 -9.60
C ARG A 19 8.81 -8.91 -8.12
N ALA A 20 8.38 -9.85 -7.26
CA ALA A 20 8.59 -9.73 -5.82
C ALA A 20 10.08 -9.77 -5.49
N LEU A 21 10.52 -8.89 -4.60
CA LEU A 21 11.85 -8.96 -4.00
C LEU A 21 11.92 -10.17 -3.05
N PRO A 22 13.09 -10.84 -2.97
CA PRO A 22 13.35 -11.82 -1.92
C PRO A 22 13.19 -11.19 -0.54
N GLU A 23 12.57 -11.93 0.37
CA GLU A 23 12.37 -11.52 1.76
C GLU A 23 13.17 -12.39 2.70
N TYR A 24 13.69 -11.74 3.74
CA TYR A 24 14.49 -12.35 4.78
C TYR A 24 13.84 -12.15 6.15
N LEU A 25 14.13 -13.09 7.04
CA LEU A 25 13.88 -12.97 8.47
C LEU A 25 15.18 -12.50 9.12
N ASP A 26 15.08 -11.58 10.07
CA ASP A 26 16.20 -11.29 10.96
C ASP A 26 16.04 -12.19 12.20
N GLU A 27 17.04 -13.03 12.47
CA GLU A 27 17.03 -13.98 13.59
C GLU A 27 17.17 -13.28 14.94
N ASP A 28 17.76 -12.07 14.94
CA ASP A 28 17.99 -11.26 16.13
C ASP A 28 16.84 -10.27 16.40
N ASP A 29 15.90 -10.12 15.46
CA ASP A 29 14.73 -9.26 15.64
C ASP A 29 13.65 -10.00 16.44
N HIS A 30 13.79 -9.90 17.76
CA HIS A 30 12.84 -10.40 18.75
C HIS A 30 11.71 -9.40 19.04
N GLU A 31 11.54 -8.35 18.22
CA GLU A 31 10.32 -7.54 18.22
C GLU A 31 9.14 -8.50 18.30
N SER A 32 8.31 -8.36 19.33
CA SER A 32 7.27 -9.33 19.64
C SER A 32 6.28 -9.33 18.49
N LEU A 33 6.47 -10.23 17.51
CA LEU A 33 5.55 -10.45 16.42
C LEU A 33 4.21 -10.79 17.06
N SER A 34 3.33 -9.81 17.11
CA SER A 34 1.95 -10.05 17.50
C SER A 34 1.32 -10.91 16.42
N SER A 35 0.34 -11.72 16.79
CA SER A 35 -0.33 -12.62 15.86
C SER A 35 -1.02 -11.90 14.68
N ASN A 36 -1.23 -10.58 14.81
CA ASN A 36 -1.77 -9.68 13.80
C ASN A 36 -0.73 -8.82 13.05
N SER A 37 0.58 -9.11 13.16
CA SER A 37 1.62 -8.40 12.43
C SER A 37 2.76 -9.33 11.97
N THR A 38 3.52 -8.89 10.98
CA THR A 38 4.74 -9.56 10.52
C THR A 38 5.73 -8.51 10.04
N ILE A 39 7.02 -8.79 10.25
CA ILE A 39 8.13 -7.97 9.73
C ILE A 39 8.96 -8.85 8.80
N LYS A 40 9.40 -8.27 7.68
CA LYS A 40 10.23 -8.90 6.65
C LYS A 40 11.22 -7.87 6.12
N TYR A 41 12.41 -8.33 5.80
CA TYR A 41 13.47 -7.50 5.24
C TYR A 41 13.65 -7.78 3.75
N VAL A 42 13.90 -6.74 2.97
CA VAL A 42 14.20 -6.86 1.54
C VAL A 42 15.49 -6.13 1.24
N GLU A 43 16.29 -6.70 0.34
CA GLU A 43 17.42 -5.98 -0.24
C GLU A 43 16.95 -5.18 -1.45
N CYS A 44 17.38 -3.92 -1.54
CA CYS A 44 16.96 -3.03 -2.61
C CYS A 44 18.16 -2.36 -3.27
N VAL A 45 17.95 -1.92 -4.52
CA VAL A 45 18.92 -1.14 -5.29
C VAL A 45 18.42 0.28 -5.37
N SER A 46 19.21 1.24 -4.88
CA SER A 46 18.87 2.65 -4.93
C SER A 46 18.56 3.13 -6.36
N GLY A 47 17.59 4.04 -6.48
CA GLY A 47 17.03 4.49 -7.74
C GLY A 47 15.99 3.55 -8.35
N SER A 48 15.85 2.31 -7.86
CA SER A 48 14.82 1.40 -8.36
C SER A 48 13.44 1.84 -7.92
N LYS A 49 12.50 1.85 -8.87
CA LYS A 49 11.08 2.07 -8.57
C LYS A 49 10.47 0.78 -8.04
N PHE A 50 9.59 0.90 -7.06
CA PHE A 50 8.92 -0.25 -6.48
C PHE A 50 7.41 -0.09 -6.44
N GLY A 51 6.71 -1.19 -6.19
CA GLY A 51 5.30 -1.22 -5.87
C GLY A 51 5.06 -2.00 -4.58
N ILE A 52 4.01 -1.64 -3.87
CA ILE A 52 3.49 -2.40 -2.73
C ILE A 52 2.35 -3.25 -3.27
N ARG A 53 2.54 -4.58 -3.33
CA ARG A 53 1.51 -5.52 -3.78
C ARG A 53 0.79 -6.10 -2.58
N VAL A 54 -0.52 -5.93 -2.53
CA VAL A 54 -1.41 -6.57 -1.55
C VAL A 54 -2.25 -7.61 -2.28
N ASP A 55 -2.25 -8.83 -1.78
CA ASP A 55 -3.08 -9.93 -2.25
C ASP A 55 -4.01 -10.39 -1.12
N LEU A 56 -5.31 -10.30 -1.39
CA LEU A 56 -6.43 -10.69 -0.53
C LEU A 56 -7.16 -11.93 -1.08
N ASN A 57 -6.56 -12.66 -2.01
CA ASN A 57 -7.16 -13.86 -2.59
C ASN A 57 -7.50 -14.88 -1.50
N GLY A 58 -8.74 -15.37 -1.54
CA GLY A 58 -9.26 -16.34 -0.57
C GLY A 58 -9.85 -15.70 0.68
N MET A 59 -9.77 -14.38 0.84
CA MET A 59 -10.52 -13.66 1.86
C MET A 59 -11.98 -13.54 1.44
N GLU A 60 -12.89 -13.80 2.38
CA GLU A 60 -14.33 -13.81 2.16
C GLU A 60 -15.04 -12.83 3.10
N PRO A 61 -16.29 -12.42 2.82
CA PRO A 61 -16.98 -11.40 3.62
C PRO A 61 -17.10 -11.73 5.11
N TRP A 62 -17.15 -13.01 5.50
CA TRP A 62 -17.23 -13.41 6.90
C TRP A 62 -15.91 -13.28 7.67
N ASP A 63 -14.79 -13.05 6.98
CA ASP A 63 -13.48 -12.83 7.61
C ASP A 63 -13.30 -11.39 8.13
N LEU A 64 -14.24 -10.48 7.84
CA LEU A 64 -14.14 -9.03 8.12
C LEU A 64 -14.66 -8.60 9.50
N GLU A 65 -14.90 -9.52 10.43
CA GLU A 65 -15.41 -9.22 11.78
C GLU A 65 -16.68 -8.34 11.80
N GLY A 66 -17.55 -8.48 10.78
CA GLY A 66 -18.78 -7.70 10.64
C GLY A 66 -18.64 -6.42 9.79
N GLY A 67 -17.44 -6.11 9.29
CA GLY A 67 -17.21 -5.07 8.28
C GLY A 67 -17.59 -5.49 6.86
N ASP A 68 -17.52 -4.54 5.92
CA ASP A 68 -17.75 -4.75 4.49
C ASP A 68 -16.61 -4.20 3.59
N ILE A 69 -15.57 -3.63 4.22
CA ILE A 69 -14.37 -3.14 3.53
C ILE A 69 -13.08 -3.51 4.26
N VAL A 70 -11.99 -3.62 3.49
CA VAL A 70 -10.61 -3.53 3.97
C VAL A 70 -10.05 -2.17 3.58
N LEU A 71 -9.51 -1.44 4.56
CA LEU A 71 -8.71 -0.24 4.33
C LEU A 71 -7.23 -0.62 4.35
N GLU A 72 -6.52 -0.22 3.30
CA GLU A 72 -5.06 -0.37 3.19
C GLU A 72 -4.44 1.02 3.35
N ASP A 73 -3.63 1.23 4.39
CA ASP A 73 -2.84 2.44 4.56
C ASP A 73 -1.36 2.14 4.35
N TYR A 74 -0.71 2.92 3.50
CA TYR A 74 0.71 2.77 3.19
C TYR A 74 1.51 3.90 3.81
N PHE A 75 2.59 3.52 4.49
CA PHE A 75 3.54 4.44 5.09
C PHE A 75 4.94 4.16 4.57
N LEU A 76 5.67 5.22 4.22
CA LEU A 76 7.09 5.18 3.88
C LEU A 76 7.84 6.06 4.87
N ASP A 77 8.92 5.53 5.46
CA ASP A 77 9.73 6.25 6.45
C ASP A 77 8.88 6.83 7.61
N GLY A 78 7.88 6.07 8.07
CA GLY A 78 6.93 6.48 9.11
C GLY A 78 5.86 7.48 8.69
N LYS A 79 5.86 7.95 7.44
CA LYS A 79 4.89 8.93 6.92
C LYS A 79 3.83 8.26 6.07
N TRP A 80 2.56 8.55 6.34
CA TRP A 80 1.45 8.11 5.48
C TRP A 80 1.61 8.73 4.09
N VAL A 81 1.55 7.90 3.04
CA VAL A 81 1.76 8.35 1.65
C VAL A 81 0.54 8.17 0.76
N ASP A 82 -0.25 7.12 0.97
CA ASP A 82 -1.50 6.86 0.25
C ASP A 82 -2.28 5.74 0.97
N GLY A 83 -3.50 5.47 0.49
CA GLY A 83 -4.27 4.30 0.88
C GLY A 83 -5.20 3.77 -0.21
N ALA A 84 -5.83 2.63 0.07
CA ALA A 84 -6.82 2.00 -0.80
C ALA A 84 -8.00 1.46 0.02
N VAL A 85 -9.16 1.34 -0.65
CA VAL A 85 -10.37 0.75 -0.06
C VAL A 85 -10.77 -0.44 -0.92
N LYS A 86 -10.99 -1.58 -0.30
CA LYS A 86 -11.45 -2.81 -0.93
C LYS A 86 -12.81 -3.17 -0.38
N SER A 87 -13.84 -3.05 -1.19
CA SER A 87 -15.20 -3.43 -0.80
C SER A 87 -15.46 -4.90 -1.10
N PHE A 88 -16.16 -5.56 -0.19
CA PHE A 88 -16.56 -6.95 -0.31
C PHE A 88 -18.02 -7.10 -0.80
N PRO A 89 -18.34 -8.19 -1.52
CA PRO A 89 -17.43 -9.26 -1.94
C PRO A 89 -16.39 -8.77 -2.94
N LEU A 90 -15.16 -9.27 -2.83
CA LEU A 90 -14.09 -8.91 -3.77
C LEU A 90 -14.47 -9.38 -5.17
N ASN A 91 -14.31 -8.50 -6.16
CA ASN A 91 -14.27 -8.95 -7.53
C ASN A 91 -12.86 -9.53 -7.82
N ARG A 92 -12.76 -10.46 -8.78
CA ARG A 92 -11.46 -11.09 -9.13
C ARG A 92 -10.37 -10.09 -9.53
N HIS A 93 -10.75 -8.89 -9.99
CA HIS A 93 -9.82 -7.83 -10.36
C HIS A 93 -9.30 -7.01 -9.17
N HIS A 94 -9.95 -7.09 -8.01
CA HIS A 94 -9.62 -6.31 -6.81
C HIS A 94 -8.92 -7.12 -5.74
N ALA A 95 -8.88 -8.45 -5.85
CA ALA A 95 -8.21 -9.31 -4.90
C ALA A 95 -6.70 -9.06 -4.85
N ILE A 96 -6.08 -8.73 -5.99
CA ILE A 96 -4.67 -8.32 -6.05
C ILE A 96 -4.61 -6.85 -6.46
N SER A 97 -3.86 -6.03 -5.73
CA SER A 97 -3.50 -4.66 -6.14
C SER A 97 -2.03 -4.38 -5.97
N VAL A 98 -1.52 -3.47 -6.81
CA VAL A 98 -0.18 -2.92 -6.67
C VAL A 98 -0.26 -1.40 -6.65
N ARG A 99 0.29 -0.78 -5.60
CA ARG A 99 0.44 0.67 -5.50
C ARG A 99 1.88 1.05 -5.82
N HIS A 100 2.08 1.79 -6.92
CA HIS A 100 3.40 2.21 -7.39
C HIS A 100 3.76 3.66 -7.05
N ALA A 101 2.78 4.45 -6.59
CA ALA A 101 2.95 5.88 -6.45
C ALA A 101 2.04 6.47 -5.37
N ALA A 102 2.50 7.53 -4.73
CA ALA A 102 1.67 8.37 -3.88
C ALA A 102 0.84 9.34 -4.72
N ARG A 103 -0.46 9.40 -4.46
CA ARG A 103 -1.35 10.40 -5.04
C ARG A 103 -1.31 11.67 -4.21
N HIS A 104 -1.10 12.81 -4.85
CA HIS A 104 -1.16 14.12 -4.22
C HIS A 104 -1.89 15.11 -5.12
N ARG A 105 -2.46 16.15 -4.51
CA ARG A 105 -3.16 17.20 -5.23
C ARG A 105 -2.28 18.43 -5.36
N GLU A 106 -2.09 18.90 -6.58
CA GLU A 106 -1.31 20.11 -6.86
C GLU A 106 -2.08 20.94 -7.89
N GLY A 107 -2.34 22.22 -7.57
CA GLY A 107 -3.07 23.11 -8.47
C GLY A 107 -4.48 22.63 -8.83
N GLY A 108 -5.12 21.83 -7.96
CA GLY A 108 -6.44 21.27 -8.19
C GLY A 108 -6.46 19.92 -8.92
N THR A 109 -5.34 19.51 -9.53
CA THR A 109 -5.20 18.25 -10.29
C THR A 109 -4.54 17.17 -9.44
N TRP A 110 -4.99 15.93 -9.61
CA TRP A 110 -4.33 14.76 -9.03
C TRP A 110 -3.07 14.42 -9.82
N LYS A 111 -1.96 14.25 -9.09
CA LYS A 111 -0.68 13.82 -9.62
C LYS A 111 -0.19 12.61 -8.84
N GLU A 112 0.61 11.79 -9.50
CA GLU A 112 1.25 10.61 -8.92
C GLU A 112 2.76 10.86 -8.81
N ARG A 113 3.36 10.36 -7.73
CA ARG A 113 4.82 10.30 -7.54
C ARG A 113 5.22 8.88 -7.27
N ASP A 114 6.00 8.30 -8.17
CA ASP A 114 6.47 6.93 -8.06
C ASP A 114 7.24 6.71 -6.76
N PHE A 115 7.03 5.55 -6.16
CA PHE A 115 7.84 5.07 -5.06
C PHE A 115 9.21 4.63 -5.59
N MET A 116 10.26 5.02 -4.89
CA MET A 116 11.64 4.75 -5.30
C MET A 116 12.52 4.60 -4.07
N PHE A 117 13.44 3.64 -4.12
CA PHE A 117 14.48 3.51 -3.10
C PHE A 117 15.50 4.65 -3.24
N ALA A 118 15.76 5.37 -2.16
CA ALA A 118 16.75 6.44 -2.15
C ALA A 118 18.17 5.89 -1.86
N ASP A 119 19.18 6.68 -2.20
CA ASP A 119 20.54 6.47 -1.68
C ASP A 119 20.56 6.79 -0.19
N LEU A 120 21.20 5.94 0.61
CA LEU A 120 21.48 6.23 2.01
C LEU A 120 22.84 6.94 2.12
N VAL A 121 22.81 8.25 2.38
CA VAL A 121 24.03 9.04 2.61
C VAL A 121 24.29 9.14 4.10
N THR A 122 25.39 8.57 4.57
CA THR A 122 25.83 8.64 5.96
C THR A 122 26.92 9.69 6.14
N THR A 123 26.95 10.35 7.28
CA THR A 123 28.04 11.24 7.67
C THR A 123 28.49 10.92 9.09
N GLU A 124 29.80 11.01 9.35
CA GLU A 124 30.39 10.92 10.69
C GLU A 124 30.30 12.26 11.45
N ASP A 125 29.98 13.35 10.75
CA ASP A 125 29.84 14.68 11.34
C ASP A 125 28.60 14.77 12.23
N ALA A 126 28.72 15.56 13.30
CA ALA A 126 27.60 15.82 14.19
C ALA A 126 26.47 16.56 13.45
N ILE A 127 25.35 15.86 13.20
CA ILE A 127 24.13 16.46 12.63
C ILE A 127 23.55 17.45 13.65
N SER A 128 23.28 18.69 13.21
CA SER A 128 22.69 19.73 14.07
C SER A 128 21.38 19.21 14.70
N LYS A 129 21.22 19.37 16.03
CA LYS A 129 20.05 18.87 16.78
C LYS A 129 18.69 19.40 16.31
N THR A 130 18.70 20.47 15.51
CA THR A 130 17.52 21.20 15.03
C THR A 130 16.75 20.52 13.90
N LEU A 131 17.31 19.49 13.25
CA LEU A 131 16.68 18.72 12.18
C LEU A 131 16.95 17.23 12.41
N LYS A 132 16.30 16.64 13.42
CA LYS A 132 16.21 15.18 13.50
C LYS A 132 14.85 14.77 12.93
N PRO A 133 14.73 14.42 11.64
CA PRO A 133 13.64 13.53 11.26
C PRO A 133 13.70 12.31 12.18
N ASP A 134 12.55 11.76 12.54
CA ASP A 134 12.50 10.54 13.32
C ASP A 134 13.14 9.41 12.49
N LEU A 135 14.41 9.11 12.76
CA LEU A 135 15.18 8.14 12.00
C LEU A 135 14.76 6.71 12.34
N LYS A 136 13.95 6.51 13.38
CA LYS A 136 13.54 5.17 13.82
C LYS A 136 12.80 4.41 12.72
N ASP A 137 12.06 5.14 11.87
CA ASP A 137 11.25 4.56 10.80
C ASP A 137 11.94 4.65 9.44
N LEU A 138 13.14 5.23 9.35
CA LEU A 138 13.83 5.41 8.06
C LEU A 138 14.13 4.05 7.42
N GLY A 139 13.81 3.91 6.13
CA GLY A 139 13.98 2.66 5.38
C GLY A 139 12.83 1.67 5.60
N THR A 140 11.78 2.04 6.34
CA THR A 140 10.62 1.16 6.58
C THR A 140 9.50 1.42 5.57
N ILE A 141 8.88 0.32 5.13
CA ILE A 141 7.62 0.33 4.38
C ILE A 141 6.60 -0.38 5.25
N THR A 142 5.58 0.36 5.71
CA THR A 142 4.54 -0.20 6.58
C THR A 142 3.21 -0.19 5.86
N VAL A 143 2.57 -1.37 5.83
CA VAL A 143 1.20 -1.53 5.33
C VAL A 143 0.31 -1.86 6.52
N LYS A 144 -0.68 -1.02 6.79
CA LYS A 144 -1.69 -1.27 7.83
C LYS A 144 -3.00 -1.64 7.16
N LEU A 145 -3.64 -2.66 7.71
CA LEU A 145 -4.90 -3.19 7.23
C LEU A 145 -5.94 -3.06 8.33
N TYR A 146 -7.12 -2.56 7.97
CA TYR A 146 -8.23 -2.39 8.89
C TYR A 146 -9.50 -2.97 8.29
N TYR A 147 -10.24 -3.75 9.08
CA TYR A 147 -11.63 -4.06 8.78
C TYR A 147 -12.50 -2.88 9.18
N ALA A 148 -13.39 -2.46 8.29
CA ALA A 148 -14.29 -1.34 8.55
C ALA A 148 -15.65 -1.55 7.88
N GLU A 149 -16.61 -0.75 8.30
CA GLU A 149 -17.93 -0.64 7.70
C GLU A 149 -18.04 0.68 6.94
N LEU A 150 -18.55 0.63 5.72
CA LEU A 150 -18.81 1.81 4.91
C LEU A 150 -20.15 2.46 5.33
N LEU A 151 -20.07 3.48 6.18
CA LEU A 151 -21.25 4.19 6.73
C LEU A 151 -22.17 4.82 5.68
N GLU A 152 -21.64 5.22 4.52
CA GLU A 152 -22.43 5.69 3.39
C GLU A 152 -21.83 5.19 2.07
N LYS A 153 -22.55 4.33 1.35
CA LYS A 153 -22.24 4.03 -0.05
C LYS A 153 -22.47 5.30 -0.86
N ARG A 154 -21.39 5.98 -1.28
CA ARG A 154 -21.48 7.03 -2.31
C ARG A 154 -22.19 6.42 -3.52
N SER A 155 -23.43 6.84 -3.77
CA SER A 155 -24.08 6.56 -5.04
C SER A 155 -23.23 7.20 -6.14
N SER A 156 -22.54 6.38 -6.92
CA SER A 156 -21.90 6.84 -8.14
C SER A 156 -22.98 7.09 -9.18
N THR A 157 -23.74 8.17 -9.03
CA THR A 157 -24.44 8.77 -10.17
C THR A 157 -23.39 9.53 -10.98
N SER A 158 -22.51 8.80 -11.65
CA SER A 158 -21.81 9.38 -12.81
C SER A 158 -22.88 9.60 -13.87
N PRO A 159 -23.09 10.84 -14.36
CA PRO A 159 -23.94 11.03 -15.51
C PRO A 159 -23.26 10.32 -16.69
N THR A 160 -23.86 9.23 -17.15
CA THR A 160 -23.51 8.62 -18.42
C THR A 160 -23.65 9.71 -19.48
N LYS A 161 -22.54 10.27 -19.94
CA LYS A 161 -22.53 11.02 -21.21
C LYS A 161 -22.68 9.98 -22.31
N THR A 162 -23.91 9.65 -22.65
CA THR A 162 -24.24 9.05 -23.94
C THR A 162 -23.80 10.06 -25.00
N TYR A 163 -22.75 9.72 -25.75
CA TYR A 163 -22.49 10.38 -27.02
C TYR A 163 -23.52 9.83 -28.01
N ASP A 164 -24.49 10.65 -28.39
CA ASP A 164 -25.37 10.35 -29.52
C ASP A 164 -24.52 10.15 -30.77
N LYS A 165 -24.66 8.98 -31.38
CA LYS A 165 -24.02 8.60 -32.64
C LYS A 165 -24.93 8.88 -33.85
N ASP A 166 -25.80 9.87 -33.76
CA ASP A 166 -26.63 10.30 -34.89
C ASP A 166 -26.14 11.65 -35.42
N THR A 167 -25.00 11.62 -36.11
CA THR A 167 -24.69 12.61 -37.15
C THR A 167 -23.68 12.04 -38.13
N LEU A 168 -24.12 11.06 -38.93
CA LEU A 168 -23.56 10.73 -40.24
C LEU A 168 -24.73 10.20 -41.09
N ASN A 169 -24.89 10.75 -42.29
CA ASN A 169 -26.04 10.75 -43.22
C ASN A 169 -26.86 12.04 -43.06
N GLU A 170 -26.80 13.05 -43.93
CA GLU A 170 -26.45 13.15 -45.36
C GLU A 170 -25.58 14.38 -45.66
#